data_AF-A0A3P4AYD4-F1
#
_entry.id   AF-A0A3P4AYD4-F1
#
_cell.length_a   1.000
_cell.length_b   1.000
_cell.length_c   1.000
_cell.angle_alpha   90.00
_cell.angle_beta   90.00
_cell.angle_gamma   90.00
#
_symmetry.space_group_name_H-M   'P 1'
#
loop_
_entity.id
_entity.type
_entity.pdbx_description
1 polymer ?
#
loop_
_entity_poly.entity_id
_entity_poly.type
_entity_poly.pdbx_seq_one_letter_code
_entity_poly.pdbx_strand_id
1 'polypeptide(L)'
;MAIALYAAGVSQRKAAEVMSLLLGHRYTHETISAITDQVLEAAEAFQKRPLPEEMAFVYLDGFFLKVLREGLGVERAAVYVALG
;
A
#
# COMPACT_ATOMS: atom_id res chain seq x y z
N MET A 1 -4.95 7.09 12.36
CA MET A 1 -3.49 7.21 12.55
C MET A 1 -2.72 6.11 11.82
N ALA A 2 -3.02 4.81 12.02
CA ALA A 2 -2.36 3.69 11.33
C ALA A 2 -2.27 3.87 9.79
N ILE A 3 -3.41 4.09 9.12
CA ILE A 3 -3.47 4.27 7.66
C ILE A 3 -2.62 5.47 7.19
N ALA A 4 -2.64 6.59 7.94
CA ALA A 4 -1.85 7.77 7.61
C ALA A 4 -0.34 7.53 7.73
N LEU A 5 0.10 6.79 8.77
CA LEU A 5 1.50 6.40 8.93
C LEU A 5 1.95 5.46 7.82
N TYR A 6 1.11 4.49 7.45
CA TYR A 6 1.38 3.59 6.34
C TYR A 6 1.49 4.35 5.00
N ALA A 7 0.57 5.26 4.73
CA ALA A 7 0.61 6.11 3.53
C ALA A 7 1.85 7.01 3.49
N ALA A 8 2.38 7.41 4.64
CA ALA A 8 3.64 8.15 4.77
C ALA A 8 4.90 7.27 4.64
N GLY A 9 4.75 5.96 4.37
CA GLY A 9 5.88 5.03 4.22
C GLY A 9 6.47 4.52 5.53
N VAL A 10 5.78 4.71 6.67
CA VAL A 10 6.23 4.19 7.96
C VAL A 10 5.96 2.69 8.03
N SER A 11 6.98 1.90 8.38
CA SER A 11 6.84 0.45 8.52
C SER A 11 5.84 0.09 9.63
N GLN A 12 5.14 -1.04 9.49
CA GLN A 12 4.13 -1.46 10.47
C GLN A 12 4.69 -1.62 11.89
N ARG A 13 5.95 -2.07 12.01
CA ARG A 13 6.65 -2.17 13.29
C ARG A 13 6.89 -0.79 13.92
N LYS A 14 7.34 0.19 13.12
CA LYS A 14 7.56 1.54 13.62
C LYS A 14 6.24 2.26 13.92
N ALA A 15 5.21 2.04 13.10
CA ALA A 15 3.88 2.57 13.35
C ALA A 15 3.30 2.03 14.67
N ALA A 16 3.45 0.73 14.95
CA ALA A 16 3.03 0.11 16.21
C ALA A 16 3.73 0.75 17.43
N GLU A 17 5.05 1.00 17.34
CA GLU A 17 5.82 1.69 18.38
C GLU A 17 5.31 3.12 18.61
N VAL A 18 5.18 3.92 17.53
CA VAL A 18 4.71 5.31 17.60
C VAL A 18 3.31 5.39 18.18
N MET A 19 2.39 4.55 17.71
CA MET A 19 1.01 4.52 18.21
C MET A 19 0.96 4.08 19.68
N SER A 20 1.82 3.14 20.09
CA SER A 20 1.85 2.70 21.49
C SER A 20 2.34 3.79 22.44
N LEU A 21 3.35 4.55 22.00
CA LEU A 21 3.88 5.68 22.75
C LEU A 21 2.86 6.82 22.87
N LEU A 22 2.17 7.15 21.79
CA LEU A 22 1.23 8.29 21.76
C LEU A 22 -0.11 8.00 22.44
N LEU A 23 -0.61 6.76 22.35
CA LEU A 23 -1.94 6.39 22.82
C LEU A 23 -1.93 5.63 24.15
N GLY A 24 -0.76 5.31 24.70
CA GLY A 24 -0.65 4.66 26.02
C GLY A 24 -1.11 3.18 26.06
N HIS A 25 -1.45 2.61 24.91
CA HIS A 25 -1.85 1.21 24.76
C HIS A 25 -0.85 0.44 23.91
N ARG A 26 -0.65 -0.85 24.15
CA ARG A 26 0.23 -1.67 23.31
C ARG A 26 -0.45 -2.01 22.00
N TYR A 27 0.14 -1.59 20.89
CA TYR A 27 -0.21 -2.04 19.54
C TYR A 27 0.89 -2.97 19.01
N THR A 28 0.50 -4.06 18.36
CA THR A 28 1.46 -4.93 17.68
C THR A 28 1.48 -4.64 16.18
N HIS A 29 2.55 -5.03 15.49
CA HIS A 29 2.64 -4.83 14.05
C HIS A 29 1.59 -5.62 13.26
N GLU A 30 1.14 -6.76 13.80
CA GLU A 30 0.03 -7.55 13.26
C GLU A 30 -1.29 -6.77 13.36
N THR A 31 -1.54 -6.09 14.49
CA THR A 31 -2.70 -5.21 14.62
C THR A 31 -2.67 -4.08 13.60
N ILE A 32 -1.50 -3.43 13.41
CA ILE A 32 -1.38 -2.37 12.40
C ILE A 32 -1.58 -2.95 11.00
N SER A 33 -1.00 -4.12 10.69
CA SER A 33 -1.19 -4.81 9.41
C SER A 33 -2.67 -5.05 9.13
N ALA A 34 -3.40 -5.65 10.07
CA ALA A 34 -4.82 -5.93 9.92
C ALA A 34 -5.67 -4.67 9.70
N ILE A 35 -5.30 -3.55 10.34
CA ILE A 35 -5.95 -2.24 10.10
C ILE A 35 -5.62 -1.73 8.69
N THR A 36 -4.36 -1.83 8.26
CA THR A 36 -3.96 -1.34 6.95
C THR A 36 -4.46 -2.22 5.81
N ASP A 37 -4.70 -3.51 6.03
CA ASP A 37 -5.23 -4.43 5.01
C ASP A 37 -6.65 -4.05 4.58
N GLN A 38 -7.39 -3.30 5.39
CA GLN A 38 -8.71 -2.76 5.02
C GLN A 38 -8.64 -1.80 3.80
N VAL A 39 -7.47 -1.24 3.49
CA VAL A 39 -7.31 -0.39 2.29
C VAL A 39 -7.31 -1.19 0.99
N LEU A 40 -7.13 -2.51 1.05
CA LEU A 40 -7.08 -3.36 -0.14
C LEU A 40 -8.43 -3.39 -0.86
N GLU A 41 -9.55 -3.39 -0.12
CA GLU A 41 -10.89 -3.32 -0.71
C GLU A 41 -11.10 -1.99 -1.45
N ALA A 42 -10.64 -0.88 -0.88
CA ALA A 42 -10.69 0.42 -1.54
C ALA A 42 -9.78 0.48 -2.78
N ALA A 43 -8.63 -0.17 -2.74
CA ALA A 43 -7.73 -0.28 -3.88
C ALA A 43 -8.35 -1.10 -5.02
N GLU A 44 -9.05 -2.19 -4.70
CA GLU A 44 -9.78 -3.01 -5.67
C GLU A 44 -10.94 -2.22 -6.30
N ALA A 45 -11.71 -1.50 -5.48
CA ALA A 45 -12.78 -0.62 -5.98
C ALA A 45 -12.22 0.48 -6.89
N PHE A 46 -11.09 1.08 -6.53
CA PHE A 46 -10.40 2.07 -7.36
C PHE A 46 -9.95 1.47 -8.70
N GLN A 47 -9.42 0.25 -8.70
CA GLN A 47 -8.99 -0.44 -9.92
C GLN A 47 -10.16 -0.73 -10.87
N LYS A 48 -11.35 -1.02 -10.32
CA LYS A 48 -12.56 -1.37 -11.08
C LYS A 48 -13.44 -0.16 -11.45
N ARG A 49 -13.04 1.06 -11.07
CA ARG A 49 -13.86 2.26 -11.33
C ARG A 49 -14.07 2.46 -12.84
N PRO A 50 -15.23 3.00 -13.27
CA PRO A 50 -15.41 3.39 -14.66
C PRO A 50 -14.39 4.48 -15.04
N LEU A 51 -13.85 4.37 -16.24
CA LEU A 51 -12.98 5.38 -16.83
C LEU A 51 -13.80 6.29 -17.76
N PRO A 52 -13.40 7.56 -17.95
CA PRO A 52 -13.96 8.41 -18.99
C PRO A 52 -13.89 7.75 -20.37
N GLU A 53 -14.92 7.94 -21.20
CA GLU A 53 -14.93 7.41 -22.58
C GLU A 53 -13.86 8.05 -23.46
N GLU A 54 -13.56 9.33 -23.22
CA GLU A 54 -12.55 10.08 -23.96
C GLU A 54 -11.39 10.47 -23.02
N MET A 55 -10.18 10.13 -23.46
CA MET A 55 -8.93 10.47 -22.77
C MET A 55 -7.98 11.06 -23.81
N ALA A 56 -7.70 12.36 -23.71
CA ALA A 56 -6.88 13.06 -24.71
C ALA A 56 -5.44 12.51 -24.77
N PHE A 57 -4.91 12.12 -23.61
CA PHE A 57 -3.57 11.56 -23.45
C PHE A 57 -3.55 10.53 -22.33
N VAL A 58 -2.72 9.50 -22.47
CA VAL A 58 -2.40 8.54 -21.41
C VAL A 58 -0.89 8.39 -21.34
N TYR A 59 -0.33 8.60 -20.16
CA TYR A 59 1.08 8.40 -19.85
C TYR A 59 1.26 7.02 -19.21
N LEU A 60 2.27 6.30 -19.66
CA LEU A 60 2.67 5.01 -19.10
C LEU A 60 4.07 5.14 -18.53
N ASP A 61 4.23 4.70 -17.28
CA ASP A 61 5.52 4.59 -16.61
C ASP A 61 5.70 3.18 -16.03
N GLY A 62 6.95 2.79 -15.80
CA GLY A 62 7.32 1.48 -15.28
C GLY A 62 8.54 1.55 -14.39
N PHE A 63 8.45 1.00 -13.18
CA PHE A 63 9.58 0.90 -12.25
C PHE A 63 9.67 -0.49 -11.62
N PHE A 64 10.86 -0.85 -11.15
CA PHE A 64 11.13 -2.17 -10.58
C PHE A 64 11.14 -2.12 -9.06
N LEU A 65 10.39 -3.03 -8.43
CA LEU A 65 10.42 -3.26 -7.00
C LEU A 65 10.94 -4.66 -6.68
N LYS A 66 11.58 -4.82 -5.51
CA LYS A 66 11.89 -6.14 -4.96
C LYS A 66 10.65 -6.66 -4.25
N VAL A 67 10.17 -7.83 -4.67
CA VAL A 67 8.97 -8.46 -4.13
C VAL A 67 9.34 -9.85 -3.63
N LEU A 68 8.96 -10.16 -2.39
CA LEU A 68 9.07 -11.52 -1.85
C LEU A 68 7.88 -12.33 -2.35
N ARG A 69 8.15 -13.42 -3.07
CA ARG A 69 7.14 -14.39 -3.50
C ARG A 69 7.33 -15.71 -2.76
N GLU A 70 6.21 -16.27 -2.30
CA GLU A 70 6.21 -17.56 -1.62
C GLU A 70 6.79 -18.65 -2.54
N GLY A 71 7.72 -19.45 -2.02
CA GLY A 71 8.39 -20.52 -2.77
C GLY A 71 9.46 -20.08 -3.78
N LEU A 72 9.53 -18.79 -4.13
CA LEU A 72 10.46 -18.27 -5.16
C LEU A 72 11.50 -17.29 -4.61
N GLY A 73 11.30 -16.77 -3.40
CA GLY A 73 12.21 -15.81 -2.78
C GLY A 73 12.00 -14.38 -3.27
N VAL A 74 13.04 -13.55 -3.18
CA VAL A 74 12.95 -12.13 -3.54
C VAL A 74 13.29 -11.95 -5.02
N GLU A 75 12.33 -11.43 -5.78
CA GLU A 75 12.47 -11.17 -7.21
C GLU A 75 12.32 -9.68 -7.53
N ARG A 76 12.90 -9.24 -8.66
CA ARG A 76 12.63 -7.91 -9.21
C ARG A 76 11.40 -7.98 -10.09
N ALA A 77 10.30 -7.37 -9.65
CA ALA A 77 9.06 -7.27 -10.40
C ALA A 77 8.91 -5.87 -11.01
N ALA A 78 8.44 -5.79 -12.25
CA ALA A 78 8.03 -4.54 -12.86
C ALA A 78 6.64 -4.15 -12.37
N VAL A 79 6.46 -2.87 -12.03
CA VAL A 79 5.18 -2.25 -11.70
C VAL A 79 4.92 -1.18 -12.75
N TYR A 80 3.76 -1.25 -13.38
CA TYR A 80 3.33 -0.30 -14.40
C TYR A 80 2.29 0.66 -13.84
N VAL A 81 2.39 1.94 -14.19
CA VAL A 81 1.43 2.97 -13.82
C VAL A 81 0.91 3.63 -15.09
N ALA A 82 -0.41 3.70 -15.20
CA ALA A 82 -1.10 4.44 -16.25
C ALA A 82 -1.75 5.69 -15.65
N LEU A 83 -1.48 6.85 -16.24
CA LEU A 83 -2.02 8.15 -15.85
C LEU A 83 -2.70 8.78 -17.08
N GLY A 84 -4.00 9.00 -17.00
CA GLY A 84 -4.78 9.67 -18.03
C GLY A 84 -5.98 10.38 -17.43
#